data_AF-A0A644WZT4-F1
#
_entry.id   AF-A0A644WZT4-F1
#
_cell.length_a   1.000
_cell.length_b   1.000
_cell.length_c   1.000
_cell.angle_alpha   90.00
_cell.angle_beta   90.00
_cell.angle_gamma   90.00
#
_symmetry.space_group_name_H-M   'P 1'
#
loop_
_entity.id
_entity.type
_entity.pdbx_description
1 polymer ?
#
loop_
_entity_poly.entity_id
_entity_poly.type
_entity_poly.pdbx_seq_one_letter_code
_entity_poly.pdbx_strand_id
1 'polypeptide(L)'
;MNEDQKIIELKKKINHDDFRRQEREIKEQKRQQKFAAPVKRKRKLNVVNFLFTVFLMYFAYTAFSQYQMLSDLNKEIDQKMLVKAEVEKKVNELKDDVAKMSNEEALLELVEKIARDQYKMVKPNETIYIDKNKNDNKLIRGIGFEKDLQD
;
A
#
# COMPACT_ATOMS: atom_id res chain seq x y z
N MET A 1 62.71 -57.89 -57.38
CA MET A 1 61.74 -56.82 -57.09
C MET A 1 62.17 -55.57 -57.83
N ASN A 2 61.27 -54.97 -58.61
CA ASN A 2 61.56 -53.77 -59.42
C ASN A 2 61.78 -52.55 -58.52
N GLU A 3 62.70 -51.64 -58.86
CA GLU A 3 63.09 -50.51 -57.99
C GLU A 3 61.91 -49.57 -57.69
N ASP A 4 61.04 -49.39 -58.67
CA ASP A 4 59.81 -48.60 -58.54
C ASP A 4 58.88 -49.12 -57.44
N GLN A 5 58.79 -50.45 -57.28
CA GLN A 5 57.95 -51.08 -56.25
C GLN A 5 58.49 -50.79 -54.84
N LYS A 6 59.82 -50.82 -54.67
CA LYS A 6 60.47 -50.46 -53.40
C LYS A 6 60.23 -48.99 -53.05
N ILE A 7 60.30 -48.10 -54.03
CA ILE A 7 60.05 -46.66 -53.83
C ILE A 7 58.59 -46.41 -53.40
N ILE A 8 57.63 -47.09 -54.03
CA ILE A 8 56.20 -46.98 -53.68
C ILE A 8 55.95 -47.50 -52.25
N GLU A 9 56.55 -48.63 -51.88
CA GLU A 9 56.40 -49.21 -50.55
C GLU A 9 57.02 -48.34 -49.45
N LEU A 10 58.22 -47.79 -49.70
CA LEU A 10 58.87 -46.84 -48.80
C LEU A 10 58.03 -45.58 -48.62
N LYS A 11 57.51 -45.00 -49.71
CA LYS A 11 56.60 -43.83 -49.64
C LYS A 11 55.31 -44.13 -48.86
N LYS A 12 54.76 -45.33 -49.00
CA LYS A 12 53.56 -45.77 -48.26
C LYS A 12 53.85 -45.95 -46.77
N LYS A 13 55.01 -46.50 -46.42
CA LYS A 13 55.45 -46.70 -45.03
C LYS A 13 55.73 -45.38 -44.32
N ILE A 14 56.41 -44.44 -44.99
CA ILE A 14 56.67 -43.09 -44.47
C ILE A 14 55.36 -42.36 -44.19
N ASN A 15 54.43 -42.34 -45.15
CA ASN A 15 53.10 -41.77 -44.93
C ASN A 15 52.40 -42.39 -43.72
N HIS A 16 52.41 -43.73 -43.60
CA HIS A 16 51.76 -44.40 -42.48
C HIS A 16 52.40 -44.07 -41.12
N ASP A 17 53.72 -43.96 -41.06
CA ASP A 17 54.43 -43.56 -39.84
C ASP A 17 54.16 -42.09 -39.48
N ASP A 18 54.05 -41.21 -40.48
CA ASP A 18 53.70 -39.79 -40.28
C ASP A 18 52.26 -39.64 -39.77
N PHE A 19 51.30 -40.41 -40.31
CA PHE A 19 49.93 -40.45 -39.79
C PHE A 19 49.89 -40.88 -38.32
N ARG A 20 50.65 -41.93 -37.95
CA ARG A 20 50.71 -42.39 -36.55
C ARG A 20 51.35 -41.36 -35.63
N ARG A 21 52.32 -40.56 -36.11
CA ARG A 21 52.92 -39.48 -35.32
C ARG A 21 51.92 -38.35 -35.09
N GLN A 22 51.24 -37.91 -36.14
CA GLN A 22 50.19 -36.89 -36.04
C GLN A 22 49.06 -37.30 -35.08
N GLU A 23 48.62 -38.57 -35.12
CA GLU A 23 47.62 -39.07 -34.18
C GLU A 23 48.07 -39.01 -32.73
N ARG A 24 49.35 -39.31 -32.45
CA ARG A 24 49.92 -39.23 -31.10
C ARG A 24 50.01 -37.78 -30.64
N GLU A 25 50.49 -36.89 -31.49
CA GLU A 25 50.59 -35.45 -31.19
C GLU A 25 49.21 -34.85 -30.93
N ILE A 26 48.20 -35.16 -31.75
CA ILE A 26 46.81 -34.72 -31.53
C ILE A 26 46.27 -35.26 -30.21
N LYS A 27 46.59 -36.51 -29.85
CA LYS A 27 46.16 -37.12 -28.58
C LYS A 27 46.84 -36.47 -27.38
N GLU A 28 48.11 -36.14 -27.48
CA GLU A 28 48.87 -35.43 -26.45
C GLU A 28 48.42 -33.98 -26.30
N GLN A 29 48.22 -33.25 -27.41
CA GLN A 29 47.65 -31.90 -27.40
C GLN A 29 46.25 -31.90 -26.78
N LYS A 30 45.38 -32.86 -27.11
CA LYS A 30 44.06 -33.00 -26.48
C LYS A 30 44.15 -33.34 -24.99
N ARG A 31 45.16 -34.11 -24.56
CA ARG A 31 45.41 -34.38 -23.13
C ARG A 31 45.87 -33.11 -22.43
N GLN A 32 46.86 -32.41 -22.97
CA GLN A 32 47.37 -31.15 -22.42
C GLN A 32 46.27 -30.08 -22.35
N GLN A 33 45.44 -29.93 -23.38
CA GLN A 33 44.29 -29.03 -23.37
C GLN A 33 43.23 -29.41 -22.32
N LYS A 34 43.03 -30.70 -22.03
CA LYS A 34 42.14 -31.15 -20.94
C LYS A 34 42.70 -30.84 -19.55
N PHE A 35 44.01 -30.91 -19.36
CA PHE A 35 44.67 -30.53 -18.12
C PHE A 35 44.80 -29.01 -17.95
N ALA A 36 44.91 -28.26 -19.06
CA ALA A 36 44.93 -26.80 -19.09
C ALA A 36 43.52 -26.17 -19.04
N ALA A 37 42.47 -26.96 -19.27
CA ALA A 37 41.11 -26.47 -19.13
C ALA A 37 40.84 -26.08 -17.68
N PRO A 38 40.36 -24.86 -17.39
CA PRO A 38 40.08 -24.44 -16.02
C PRO A 38 39.00 -25.36 -15.45
N VAL A 39 39.36 -26.12 -14.40
CA VAL A 39 38.41 -26.94 -13.65
C VAL A 39 37.32 -26.00 -13.14
N LYS A 40 36.11 -26.09 -13.71
CA LYS A 40 34.96 -25.33 -13.26
C LYS A 40 34.69 -25.71 -11.80
N ARG A 41 35.13 -24.87 -10.86
CA ARG A 41 34.78 -25.00 -9.45
C ARG A 41 33.25 -24.95 -9.38
N LYS A 42 32.61 -26.06 -8.99
CA LYS A 42 31.19 -26.05 -8.69
C LYS A 42 30.99 -25.02 -7.57
N ARG A 43 30.25 -23.94 -7.85
CA ARG A 43 29.84 -22.99 -6.80
C ARG A 43 29.09 -23.80 -5.76
N LYS A 44 29.67 -23.94 -4.56
CA LYS A 44 28.93 -24.47 -3.42
C LYS A 44 27.87 -23.43 -3.12
N LEU A 45 26.60 -23.77 -3.40
CA LEU A 45 25.49 -22.91 -3.01
C LEU A 45 25.40 -22.98 -1.49
N ASN A 46 25.57 -21.84 -0.83
CA ASN A 46 25.44 -21.73 0.61
C ASN A 46 23.94 -21.80 0.94
N VAL A 47 23.42 -23.02 1.12
CA VAL A 47 22.00 -23.30 1.43
C VAL A 47 21.55 -22.53 2.66
N VAL A 48 22.44 -22.33 3.64
CA VAL A 48 22.17 -21.51 4.84
C VAL A 48 21.89 -20.06 4.49
N ASN A 49 22.67 -19.45 3.59
CA ASN A 49 22.42 -18.07 3.15
C ASN A 49 21.11 -17.97 2.39
N PHE A 50 20.80 -18.96 1.55
CA PHE A 50 19.51 -19.00 0.84
C PHE A 50 18.33 -19.10 1.81
N LEU A 51 18.41 -20.00 2.79
CA LEU A 51 17.39 -20.15 3.83
C LEU A 51 17.22 -18.85 4.63
N PHE A 52 18.33 -18.18 4.98
CA PHE A 52 18.31 -16.92 5.69
C PHE A 52 17.68 -15.79 4.85
N THR A 53 17.93 -15.75 3.54
CA THR A 53 17.27 -14.78 2.64
C THR A 53 15.77 -15.02 2.57
N VAL A 54 15.32 -16.27 2.44
CA VAL A 54 13.89 -16.61 2.44
C VAL A 54 13.25 -16.23 3.78
N PHE A 55 13.93 -16.51 4.89
CA PHE A 55 13.47 -16.12 6.22
C PHE A 55 13.34 -14.60 6.36
N LEU A 56 14.34 -13.83 5.94
CA LEU A 56 14.28 -12.37 5.96
C LEU A 56 13.13 -11.83 5.10
N MET A 57 12.89 -12.42 3.93
CA MET A 57 11.80 -11.99 3.06
C MET A 57 10.43 -12.27 3.67
N TYR A 58 10.26 -13.44 4.29
CA TYR A 58 9.05 -13.77 5.05
C TYR A 58 8.84 -12.84 6.25
N PHE A 59 9.91 -12.57 7.00
CA PHE A 59 9.87 -11.65 8.14
C PHE A 59 9.50 -10.23 7.71
N ALA A 60 10.13 -9.71 6.65
CA ALA A 60 9.81 -8.39 6.10
C ALA A 60 8.35 -8.30 5.63
N TYR A 61 7.85 -9.33 4.93
CA TYR A 61 6.45 -9.39 4.50
C TYR A 61 5.50 -9.38 5.71
N THR A 62 5.77 -10.21 6.70
CA THR A 62 4.95 -10.31 7.92
C THR A 62 4.95 -9.00 8.70
N ALA A 63 6.12 -8.39 8.90
CA ALA A 63 6.25 -7.12 9.61
C ALA A 63 5.51 -5.99 8.88
N PHE A 64 5.58 -5.94 7.56
CA PHE A 64 4.86 -4.94 6.76
C PHE A 64 3.34 -5.12 6.85
N SER A 65 2.85 -6.36 6.76
CA SER A 65 1.43 -6.66 6.93
C SER A 65 0.92 -6.30 8.32
N GLN A 66 1.70 -6.60 9.37
CA GLN A 66 1.36 -6.24 10.75
C GLN A 66 1.37 -4.72 10.95
N TYR A 67 2.33 -4.01 10.36
CA TYR A 67 2.40 -2.55 10.45
C TYR A 67 1.18 -1.86 9.83
N GLN A 68 0.73 -2.31 8.65
CA GLN A 68 -0.49 -1.80 8.02
C GLN A 68 -1.72 -2.04 8.89
N MET A 69 -1.90 -3.28 9.36
CA MET A 69 -3.03 -3.64 10.21
C MET A 69 -3.06 -2.79 11.49
N LEU A 70 -1.90 -2.58 12.13
CA LEU A 70 -1.81 -1.76 13.34
C LEU A 70 -2.10 -0.29 13.05
N SER A 71 -1.64 0.23 11.91
CA SER A 71 -1.93 1.61 11.49
C SER A 71 -3.42 1.83 11.29
N ASP A 72 -4.11 0.91 10.61
CA ASP A 72 -5.54 1.04 10.35
C ASP A 72 -6.36 0.86 11.62
N LEU A 73 -5.97 -0.06 12.51
CA LEU A 73 -6.61 -0.24 13.81
C LEU A 73 -6.47 1.01 14.69
N ASN A 74 -5.30 1.65 14.70
CA ASN A 74 -5.09 2.90 15.43
C ASN A 74 -5.95 4.04 14.87
N LYS A 75 -6.08 4.16 13.54
CA LYS A 75 -7.00 5.14 12.94
C LYS A 75 -8.45 4.91 13.36
N GLU A 76 -8.88 3.65 13.39
CA GLU A 76 -10.24 3.32 13.83
C GLU A 76 -10.46 3.65 15.31
N ILE A 77 -9.46 3.40 16.16
CA ILE A 77 -9.48 3.77 17.57
C ILE A 77 -9.59 5.28 17.73
N ASP A 78 -8.78 6.07 17.01
CA ASP A 78 -8.80 7.53 17.07
C ASP A 78 -10.16 8.08 16.62
N GLN A 79 -10.72 7.55 15.54
CA GLN A 79 -12.06 7.93 15.07
C GLN A 79 -13.13 7.61 16.11
N LYS A 80 -13.12 6.40 16.70
CA LYS A 80 -14.06 6.03 17.75
C LYS A 80 -13.88 6.87 19.01
N MET A 81 -12.66 7.27 19.33
CA MET A 81 -12.38 8.15 20.47
C MET A 81 -12.95 9.55 20.25
N LEU A 82 -12.82 10.10 19.04
CA LEU A 82 -13.43 11.38 18.67
C LEU A 82 -14.96 11.32 18.75
N VAL A 83 -15.57 10.26 18.18
CA VAL A 83 -17.02 10.05 18.27
C VAL A 83 -17.46 9.91 19.72
N LYS A 84 -16.73 9.15 20.52
CA LYS A 84 -17.03 8.99 21.96
C LYS A 84 -16.97 10.33 22.69
N ALA A 85 -15.95 11.15 22.42
CA ALA A 85 -15.83 12.47 23.03
C ALA A 85 -16.97 13.42 22.60
N GLU A 86 -17.40 13.37 21.33
CA GLU A 86 -18.56 14.14 20.85
C GLU A 86 -19.86 13.68 21.52
N VAL A 87 -20.05 12.37 21.64
CA VAL A 87 -21.22 11.80 22.32
C VAL A 87 -21.21 12.13 23.81
N GLU A 88 -20.07 12.05 24.49
CA GLU A 88 -19.94 12.45 25.90
C GLU A 88 -20.28 13.93 26.10
N LYS A 89 -19.85 14.82 25.20
CA LYS A 89 -20.25 16.23 25.24
C LYS A 89 -21.76 16.39 25.11
N LYS A 90 -22.38 15.76 24.11
CA LYS A 90 -23.83 15.79 23.92
C LYS A 90 -24.58 15.24 25.12
N VAL A 91 -24.11 14.14 25.70
CA VAL A 91 -24.70 13.54 26.91
C VAL A 91 -24.61 14.48 28.10
N ASN A 92 -23.48 15.18 28.28
CA ASN A 92 -23.35 16.17 29.35
C ASN A 92 -24.26 17.38 29.12
N GLU A 93 -24.34 17.91 27.90
CA GLU A 93 -25.29 18.97 27.55
C GLU A 93 -26.75 18.54 27.84
N LEU A 94 -27.13 17.34 27.39
CA LEU A 94 -28.46 16.77 27.66
C LEU A 94 -28.72 16.57 29.16
N LYS A 95 -27.71 16.16 29.93
CA LYS A 95 -27.82 16.03 31.38
C LYS A 95 -28.01 17.38 32.06
N ASP A 96 -27.27 18.40 31.63
CA ASP A 96 -27.43 19.76 32.11
C ASP A 96 -28.83 20.30 31.77
N ASP A 97 -29.32 20.06 30.55
CA ASP A 97 -30.67 20.43 30.13
C ASP A 97 -31.76 19.71 30.96
N VAL A 98 -31.58 18.43 31.27
CA VAL A 98 -32.48 17.68 32.18
C VAL A 98 -32.39 18.20 33.62
N ALA A 99 -31.20 18.53 34.12
CA ALA A 99 -31.04 19.11 35.45
C ALA A 99 -31.77 20.46 35.56
N LYS A 100 -31.71 21.27 34.50
CA LYS A 100 -32.44 22.53 34.38
C LYS A 100 -33.96 22.36 34.36
N MET A 101 -34.50 21.19 33.98
CA MET A 101 -35.95 20.93 34.08
C MET A 101 -36.49 20.98 35.51
N SER A 102 -35.63 20.81 36.53
CA SER A 102 -36.05 20.93 37.93
C SER A 102 -36.15 22.37 38.43
N ASN A 103 -35.61 23.34 37.69
CA ASN A 103 -35.68 24.78 37.98
C ASN A 103 -36.54 25.49 36.92
N GLU A 104 -37.63 26.11 37.33
CA GLU A 104 -38.62 26.74 36.44
C GLU A 104 -38.03 27.82 35.52
N GLU A 105 -37.08 28.61 36.03
CA GLU A 105 -36.38 29.66 35.28
C GLU A 105 -35.46 29.09 34.19
N ALA A 106 -34.78 27.98 34.49
CA ALA A 106 -33.87 27.31 33.57
C ALA A 106 -34.60 26.48 32.51
N LEU A 107 -35.80 25.99 32.83
CA LEU A 107 -36.72 25.35 31.87
C LEU A 107 -37.23 26.35 30.82
N LEU A 108 -37.54 27.59 31.24
CA LEU A 108 -37.96 28.66 30.32
C LEU A 108 -36.87 29.01 29.31
N GLU A 109 -35.61 29.09 29.75
CA GLU A 109 -34.45 29.29 28.87
C GLU A 109 -34.29 28.15 27.85
N LEU A 110 -34.47 26.91 28.28
CA LEU A 110 -34.40 25.73 27.41
C LEU A 110 -35.51 25.76 26.34
N VAL A 111 -36.74 26.07 26.72
CA VAL A 111 -37.89 26.17 25.81
C VAL A 111 -37.68 27.30 24.81
N GLU A 112 -37.18 28.46 25.25
CA GLU A 112 -36.83 29.57 24.36
C GLU A 112 -35.76 29.17 23.34
N LYS A 113 -34.70 28.48 23.78
CA LYS A 113 -33.63 27.99 22.91
C LYS A 113 -34.19 27.02 21.85
N ILE A 114 -35.00 26.04 22.25
CA ILE A 114 -35.64 25.08 21.32
C ILE A 114 -36.57 25.82 20.34
N ALA A 115 -37.36 26.79 20.82
CA ALA A 115 -38.27 27.58 19.99
C ALA A 115 -37.52 28.40 18.93
N ARG A 116 -36.39 29.03 19.28
CA ARG A 116 -35.56 29.79 18.35
C ARG A 116 -34.76 28.88 17.40
N ASP A 117 -34.23 27.76 17.89
CA ASP A 117 -33.37 26.88 17.09
C ASP A 117 -34.16 25.98 16.14
N GLN A 118 -35.18 25.29 16.64
CA GLN A 118 -35.94 24.30 15.85
C GLN A 118 -37.16 24.93 15.15
N TYR A 119 -37.91 25.78 15.86
CA TYR A 119 -39.16 26.34 15.35
C TYR A 119 -39.01 27.76 14.77
N LYS A 120 -37.84 28.38 14.94
CA LYS A 120 -37.54 29.75 14.49
C LYS A 120 -38.57 30.78 14.98
N MET A 121 -39.15 30.52 16.15
CA MET A 121 -40.11 31.38 16.82
C MET A 121 -39.38 32.48 17.59
N VAL A 122 -40.03 33.62 17.73
CA VAL A 122 -39.55 34.77 18.50
C VAL A 122 -40.62 35.24 19.47
N LYS A 123 -40.24 36.00 20.49
CA LYS A 123 -41.23 36.50 21.45
C LYS A 123 -42.21 37.45 20.77
N PRO A 124 -43.46 37.54 21.28
CA PRO A 124 -44.38 38.57 20.84
C PRO A 124 -43.70 39.95 20.92
N ASN A 125 -43.79 40.73 19.85
CA ASN A 125 -43.16 42.06 19.68
C ASN A 125 -41.65 42.09 19.33
N GLU A 126 -41.00 40.94 19.09
CA GLU A 126 -39.67 40.92 18.48
C GLU A 126 -39.77 40.94 16.95
N THR A 127 -38.96 41.77 16.28
CA THR A 127 -38.91 41.85 14.80
C THR A 127 -37.72 41.06 14.28
N ILE A 128 -37.96 40.10 13.37
CA ILE A 128 -36.90 39.34 12.70
C ILE A 128 -36.44 40.10 11.47
N TYR A 129 -35.13 40.40 11.37
CA TYR A 129 -34.54 40.93 10.15
C TYR A 129 -34.03 39.79 9.27
N ILE A 130 -34.55 39.67 8.05
CA ILE A 130 -34.14 38.67 7.07
C ILE A 130 -33.40 39.36 5.94
N ASP A 131 -32.15 39.00 5.73
CA ASP A 131 -31.35 39.46 4.59
C ASP A 131 -31.80 38.73 3.31
N LYS A 132 -32.43 39.45 2.38
CA LYS A 132 -32.94 38.89 1.11
C LYS A 132 -31.84 38.48 0.15
N ASN A 133 -30.60 38.98 0.31
CA ASN A 133 -29.49 38.70 -0.60
C ASN A 133 -28.74 37.40 -0.27
N LYS A 134 -29.13 36.70 0.81
CA LYS A 134 -28.56 35.40 1.21
C LYS A 134 -29.54 34.27 0.86
N ASN A 135 -29.23 33.53 -0.20
CA ASN A 135 -30.05 32.44 -0.75
C ASN A 135 -30.22 31.21 0.18
N ASP A 136 -29.56 31.21 1.33
CA ASP A 136 -29.56 30.09 2.28
C ASP A 136 -30.72 30.19 3.30
N ASN A 137 -31.52 31.26 3.22
CA ASN A 137 -32.57 31.59 4.18
C ASN A 137 -33.84 30.75 3.97
N LYS A 138 -33.92 29.59 4.63
CA LYS A 138 -35.11 28.70 4.65
C LYS A 138 -36.37 29.34 5.27
N LEU A 139 -36.23 30.47 5.98
CA LEU A 139 -37.32 31.23 6.61
C LEU A 139 -38.27 31.91 5.61
N ILE A 140 -37.81 32.16 4.38
CA ILE A 140 -38.58 32.91 3.36
C ILE A 140 -39.52 31.98 2.57
N ARG A 141 -39.35 30.65 2.69
CA ARG A 141 -40.22 29.67 2.01
C ARG A 141 -41.58 29.58 2.70
N GLY A 142 -42.45 30.56 2.46
CA GLY A 142 -43.83 30.57 2.94
C GLY A 142 -44.24 31.77 3.80
N ILE A 143 -43.34 32.74 4.03
CA ILE A 143 -43.66 33.97 4.80
C ILE A 143 -43.44 35.17 3.88
N GLY A 144 -44.48 35.54 3.14
CA GLY A 144 -44.49 36.67 2.21
C GLY A 144 -45.55 36.50 1.12
N PHE A 145 -46.15 37.60 0.67
CA PHE A 145 -47.00 37.57 -0.53
C PHE A 145 -46.10 37.29 -1.74
N GLU A 146 -46.48 36.28 -2.53
CA GLU A 146 -45.78 35.78 -3.73
C GLU A 146 -45.56 36.83 -4.83
N LYS A 147 -46.01 38.07 -4.62
CA LYS A 147 -45.99 39.19 -5.57
C LYS A 147 -44.71 40.02 -5.55
N ASP A 148 -43.83 39.84 -4.57
CA ASP A 148 -42.62 40.67 -4.40
C ASP A 148 -41.33 40.02 -4.93
N LEU A 149 -41.46 38.89 -5.66
CA LEU A 149 -40.34 38.15 -6.28
C LEU A 149 -40.23 38.38 -7.80
N GLN A 150 -41.06 39.27 -8.36
CA GLN A 150 -40.96 39.75 -9.72
C GLN A 150 -40.56 41.23 -9.69
N ASP A 151 -39.26 41.50 -9.55
CA ASP A 151 -38.56 42.69 -10.07
C ASP A 151 -37.05 42.41 -10.06
#